data_AF-A0A1H1MAP3-F1
#
_entry.id   AF-A0A1H1MAP3-F1
#
_cell.length_a   1.000
_cell.length_b   1.000
_cell.length_c   1.000
_cell.angle_alpha   90.00
_cell.angle_beta   90.00
_cell.angle_gamma   90.00
#
_symmetry.space_group_name_H-M   'P 1'
#
loop_
_entity.id
_entity.type
_entity.pdbx_description
1 polymer ?
#
loop_
_entity_poly.entity_id
_entity_poly.type
_entity_poly.pdbx_seq_one_letter_code
_entity_poly.pdbx_strand_id
1 'polypeptide(L)'
;MSVGNIKHIIVIQSLFKEDFKSGSELYHDVIERRIDLLQDKSIKMTHKFYDIKDKISIIEIIKYIQANARYMQGGILIHLETHGSKNLDGLILTDGTLLSWAELIELFRPINIDTCNKLYITMATCFGRYLYKGVEAYAKSPYSGYISASKEVTTNEVIQNFELLFESLIQNGNLITAYQETEIAGSDFYYKDSETTFKENVREIRNRMRNEPDFLYNIVDDESMRKILFNKSTTKEELDYIAELAFTNLVQKQKEAFNFSNCD
;
A
#
# COMPACT_ATOMS: atom_id res chain seq x y z
N MET A 1 17.88 8.46 7.09
CA MET A 1 16.76 9.08 6.33
C MET A 1 15.51 8.97 7.19
N SER A 2 14.73 10.04 7.35
CA SER A 2 13.52 10.01 8.18
C SER A 2 12.37 9.34 7.41
N VAL A 3 11.83 8.27 8.00
CA VAL A 3 10.66 7.54 7.49
C VAL A 3 9.47 8.51 7.41
N GLY A 4 8.67 8.41 6.36
CA GLY A 4 7.44 9.20 6.20
C GLY A 4 7.63 10.56 5.53
N ASN A 5 8.85 10.98 5.17
CA ASN A 5 9.03 12.23 4.43
C ASN A 5 8.37 12.15 3.05
N ILE A 6 7.65 13.22 2.67
CA ILE A 6 6.99 13.36 1.38
C ILE A 6 7.44 14.66 0.70
N LYS A 7 7.68 14.59 -0.61
CA LYS A 7 7.94 15.75 -1.47
C LYS A 7 7.04 15.80 -2.70
N HIS A 8 6.39 14.70 -3.02
CA HIS A 8 5.53 14.58 -4.19
C HIS A 8 4.17 14.02 -3.78
N ILE A 9 3.10 14.77 -4.04
CA ILE A 9 1.73 14.34 -3.80
C ILE A 9 1.04 14.14 -5.15
N ILE A 10 0.45 12.98 -5.37
CA ILE A 10 -0.35 12.71 -6.56
C ILE A 10 -1.73 12.26 -6.09
N VAL A 11 -2.75 13.01 -6.46
CA VAL A 11 -4.15 12.65 -6.19
C VAL A 11 -4.76 12.07 -7.46
N ILE A 12 -5.35 10.89 -7.34
CA ILE A 12 -6.07 10.20 -8.41
C ILE A 12 -7.49 9.95 -7.93
N GLN A 13 -8.46 10.53 -8.63
CA GLN A 13 -9.88 10.37 -8.35
C GLN A 13 -10.54 9.52 -9.45
N SER A 14 -11.38 8.58 -9.04
CA SER A 14 -12.33 7.89 -9.93
C SER A 14 -13.64 7.67 -9.18
N LEU A 15 -14.55 8.63 -9.33
CA LEU A 15 -15.86 8.64 -8.69
C LEU A 15 -16.96 8.72 -9.76
N PHE A 16 -18.15 8.17 -9.49
CA PHE A 16 -19.28 8.26 -10.40
C PHE A 16 -19.75 9.70 -10.55
N LYS A 17 -20.48 9.98 -11.63
CA LYS A 17 -20.94 11.34 -11.95
C LYS A 17 -21.79 11.96 -10.84
N GLU A 18 -22.61 11.13 -10.20
CA GLU A 18 -23.55 11.54 -9.15
C GLU A 18 -22.88 11.65 -7.75
N ASP A 19 -21.64 11.17 -7.63
CA ASP A 19 -20.90 11.27 -6.38
C ASP A 19 -20.38 12.69 -6.17
N PHE A 20 -20.31 13.07 -4.91
CA PHE A 20 -19.54 14.23 -4.49
C PHE A 20 -18.07 14.05 -4.85
N LYS A 21 -17.47 15.03 -5.52
CA LYS A 21 -16.08 14.96 -6.01
C LYS A 21 -15.08 15.32 -4.91
N SER A 22 -15.05 14.52 -3.85
CA SER A 22 -14.23 14.72 -2.65
C SER A 22 -12.74 14.89 -2.97
N GLY A 23 -12.20 14.09 -3.89
CA GLY A 23 -10.79 14.16 -4.26
C GLY A 23 -10.43 15.47 -4.97
N SER A 24 -11.33 15.98 -5.81
CA SER A 24 -11.19 17.28 -6.47
C SER A 24 -11.27 18.44 -5.47
N GLU A 25 -12.22 18.39 -4.53
CA GLU A 25 -12.38 19.40 -3.48
C GLU A 25 -11.14 19.43 -2.58
N LEU A 26 -10.75 18.27 -2.03
CA LEU A 26 -9.56 18.13 -1.20
C LEU A 26 -8.30 18.62 -1.92
N TYR A 27 -8.17 18.32 -3.22
CA TYR A 27 -7.01 18.77 -3.99
C TYR A 27 -6.97 20.29 -4.13
N HIS A 28 -8.04 20.91 -4.62
CA HIS A 28 -8.03 22.36 -4.90
C HIS A 28 -8.06 23.19 -3.61
N ASP A 29 -8.91 22.83 -2.66
CA ASP A 29 -9.19 23.66 -1.49
C ASP A 29 -8.17 23.48 -0.37
N VAL A 30 -7.49 22.32 -0.34
CA VAL A 30 -6.43 22.05 0.64
C VAL A 30 -5.07 21.92 -0.03
N ILE A 31 -4.85 20.89 -0.85
CA ILE A 31 -3.49 20.52 -1.29
C ILE A 31 -2.84 21.62 -2.12
N GLU A 32 -3.45 22.00 -3.24
CA GLU A 32 -2.96 23.03 -4.15
C GLU A 32 -2.85 24.37 -3.44
N ARG A 33 -3.93 24.82 -2.79
CA ARG A 33 -3.96 26.10 -2.09
C ARG A 33 -2.89 26.21 -1.00
N ARG A 34 -2.74 25.18 -0.15
CA ARG A 34 -1.76 25.19 0.96
C ARG A 34 -0.35 25.12 0.42
N ILE A 35 -0.07 24.28 -0.58
CA ILE A 35 1.28 24.18 -1.16
C ILE A 35 1.66 25.48 -1.87
N ASP A 36 0.79 26.02 -2.72
CA ASP A 36 1.15 27.15 -3.59
C ASP A 36 1.17 28.50 -2.91
N LEU A 37 0.29 28.71 -1.93
CA LEU A 37 0.16 30.01 -1.29
C LEU A 37 0.83 30.08 0.09
N LEU A 38 0.95 28.95 0.81
CA LEU A 38 1.25 28.96 2.24
C LEU A 38 2.48 28.16 2.66
N GLN A 39 2.89 27.15 1.87
CA GLN A 39 3.99 26.27 2.28
C GLN A 39 5.35 26.95 2.23
N ASP A 40 6.16 26.71 3.26
CA ASP A 40 7.54 27.20 3.34
C ASP A 40 8.39 26.64 2.18
N LYS A 41 9.18 27.52 1.55
CA LYS A 41 10.02 27.17 0.39
C LYS A 41 11.05 26.08 0.68
N SER A 42 11.53 25.97 1.92
CA SER A 42 12.50 24.95 2.33
C SER A 42 11.92 23.53 2.30
N ILE A 43 10.60 23.41 2.47
CA ILE A 43 9.89 22.13 2.46
C ILE A 43 8.99 21.94 1.23
N LYS A 44 9.03 22.87 0.27
CA LYS A 44 8.16 22.88 -0.91
C LYS A 44 7.97 21.50 -1.54
N MET A 45 6.71 21.14 -1.74
CA MET A 45 6.27 19.91 -2.38
C MET A 45 5.79 20.19 -3.81
N THR A 46 5.81 19.15 -4.64
CA THR A 46 5.07 19.15 -5.91
C THR A 46 3.75 18.42 -5.74
N HIS A 47 2.71 18.84 -6.45
CA HIS A 47 1.42 18.18 -6.46
C HIS A 47 0.87 18.02 -7.87
N LYS A 48 0.06 16.97 -8.08
CA LYS A 48 -0.73 16.76 -9.30
C LYS A 48 -2.07 16.11 -8.98
N PHE A 49 -3.08 16.44 -9.77
CA PHE A 49 -4.42 15.85 -9.72
C PHE A 49 -4.77 15.19 -11.05
N TYR A 50 -5.42 14.03 -10.96
CA TYR A 50 -6.00 13.33 -12.10
C TYR A 50 -7.41 12.86 -11.78
N ASP A 51 -8.38 13.26 -12.58
CA ASP A 51 -9.74 12.72 -12.56
C ASP A 51 -9.90 11.74 -13.73
N ILE A 52 -10.07 10.46 -13.42
CA ILE A 52 -10.02 9.37 -14.40
C ILE A 52 -11.29 8.53 -14.37
N LYS A 53 -11.54 7.85 -15.49
CA LYS A 53 -12.76 7.08 -15.68
C LYS A 53 -12.58 5.57 -15.66
N ASP A 54 -11.45 5.12 -16.16
CA ASP A 54 -11.25 3.72 -16.53
C ASP A 54 -9.89 3.19 -16.10
N LYS A 55 -9.78 1.86 -16.21
CA LYS A 55 -8.59 1.10 -15.83
C LYS A 55 -7.38 1.41 -16.69
N ILE A 56 -7.58 1.80 -17.95
CA ILE A 56 -6.46 2.15 -18.84
C ILE A 56 -5.79 3.43 -18.33
N SER A 57 -6.61 4.44 -18.00
CA SER A 57 -6.18 5.74 -17.52
C SER A 57 -5.35 5.65 -16.23
N ILE A 58 -5.79 4.86 -15.24
CA ILE A 58 -5.03 4.70 -13.99
C ILE A 58 -3.68 3.99 -14.23
N ILE A 59 -3.65 2.97 -15.09
CA ILE A 59 -2.42 2.26 -15.44
C ILE A 59 -1.44 3.21 -16.13
N GLU A 60 -1.91 4.07 -17.04
CA GLU A 60 -1.06 5.05 -17.72
C GLU A 60 -0.47 6.07 -16.75
N ILE A 61 -1.26 6.58 -15.80
CA ILE A 61 -0.77 7.51 -14.77
C ILE A 61 0.27 6.83 -13.89
N ILE A 62 0.01 5.61 -13.42
CA ILE A 62 0.96 4.90 -12.55
C ILE A 62 2.26 4.58 -13.31
N LYS A 63 2.18 4.19 -14.59
CA LYS A 63 3.37 4.01 -15.44
C LYS A 63 4.12 5.31 -15.69
N TYR A 64 3.43 6.43 -15.82
CA TYR A 64 4.07 7.75 -15.88
C TYR A 64 4.81 8.05 -14.57
N ILE A 65 4.21 7.80 -13.40
CA ILE A 65 4.88 7.97 -12.10
C ILE A 65 6.12 7.07 -12.04
N GLN A 66 6.00 5.79 -12.38
CA GLN A 66 7.11 4.83 -12.44
C GLN A 66 8.26 5.35 -13.30
N ALA A 67 7.99 5.79 -14.54
CA ALA A 67 9.03 6.29 -15.44
C ALA A 67 9.84 7.47 -14.86
N ASN A 68 9.22 8.23 -13.94
CA ASN A 68 9.82 9.41 -13.31
C ASN A 68 10.24 9.20 -11.85
N ALA A 69 9.93 8.04 -11.24
CA ALA A 69 10.06 7.79 -9.81
C ALA A 69 11.47 8.03 -9.28
N ARG A 70 12.50 7.60 -10.04
CA ARG A 70 13.92 7.81 -9.70
C ARG A 70 14.33 9.29 -9.57
N TYR A 71 13.59 10.20 -10.20
CA TYR A 71 13.84 11.64 -10.15
C TYR A 71 13.00 12.36 -9.09
N MET A 72 12.03 11.67 -8.51
CA MET A 72 11.12 12.17 -7.47
C MET A 72 11.72 11.95 -6.07
N GLN A 73 12.76 12.73 -5.74
CA GLN A 73 13.45 12.61 -4.46
C GLN A 73 12.60 13.09 -3.28
N GLY A 74 12.75 12.45 -2.13
CA GLY A 74 12.11 12.88 -0.88
C GLY A 74 10.71 12.31 -0.65
N GLY A 75 10.36 11.23 -1.33
CA GLY A 75 9.18 10.41 -1.07
C GLY A 75 7.94 10.84 -1.87
N ILE A 76 7.20 9.83 -2.31
CA ILE A 76 5.99 9.97 -3.12
C ILE A 76 4.79 9.52 -2.28
N LEU A 77 3.75 10.34 -2.25
CA LEU A 77 2.43 9.98 -1.74
C LEU A 77 1.46 9.90 -2.92
N ILE A 78 0.87 8.73 -3.14
CA ILE A 78 -0.26 8.55 -4.04
C ILE A 78 -1.53 8.47 -3.19
N HIS A 79 -2.44 9.41 -3.41
CA HIS A 79 -3.77 9.44 -2.81
C HIS A 79 -4.80 8.93 -3.81
N LEU A 80 -5.56 7.91 -3.43
CA LEU A 80 -6.66 7.36 -4.22
C LEU A 80 -8.00 7.74 -3.59
N GLU A 81 -8.85 8.38 -4.39
CA GLU A 81 -10.23 8.70 -4.08
C GLU A 81 -11.14 7.92 -5.03
N THR A 82 -11.67 6.80 -4.56
CA THR A 82 -12.41 5.83 -5.39
C THR A 82 -13.37 5.01 -4.53
N HIS A 83 -14.30 4.28 -5.17
CA HIS A 83 -15.09 3.28 -4.44
C HIS A 83 -14.32 1.98 -4.20
N GLY A 84 -14.60 1.34 -3.06
CA GLY A 84 -14.13 -0.01 -2.76
C GLY A 84 -15.11 -1.06 -3.25
N SER A 85 -14.59 -2.19 -3.73
CA SER A 85 -15.43 -3.34 -4.08
C SER A 85 -16.04 -3.99 -2.83
N LYS A 86 -17.34 -4.29 -2.89
CA LYS A 86 -18.06 -5.03 -1.82
C LYS A 86 -17.50 -6.44 -1.60
N ASN A 87 -16.86 -7.01 -2.62
CA ASN A 87 -16.19 -8.31 -2.52
C ASN A 87 -14.81 -8.23 -1.85
N LEU A 88 -14.38 -7.02 -1.44
CA LEU A 88 -13.12 -6.77 -0.74
C LEU A 88 -11.87 -7.13 -1.58
N ASP A 89 -12.02 -7.13 -2.91
CA ASP A 89 -11.05 -7.62 -3.88
C ASP A 89 -10.38 -6.51 -4.72
N GLY A 90 -10.82 -5.25 -4.59
CA GLY A 90 -10.23 -4.13 -5.31
C GLY A 90 -10.99 -2.81 -5.22
N LEU A 91 -10.67 -1.93 -6.17
CA LEU A 91 -11.33 -0.65 -6.40
C LEU A 91 -12.31 -0.75 -7.57
N ILE A 92 -13.41 -0.01 -7.46
CA ILE A 92 -14.39 0.16 -8.55
C ILE A 92 -14.18 1.57 -9.13
N LEU A 93 -13.89 1.62 -10.43
CA LEU A 93 -13.68 2.87 -11.16
C LEU A 93 -15.00 3.42 -11.71
N THR A 94 -14.97 4.66 -12.20
CA THR A 94 -16.15 5.37 -12.72
C THR A 94 -16.88 4.62 -13.83
N ASP A 95 -16.17 3.87 -14.67
CA ASP A 95 -16.74 3.04 -15.74
C ASP A 95 -17.32 1.70 -15.24
N GLY A 96 -17.23 1.44 -13.93
CA GLY A 96 -17.68 0.21 -13.28
C GLY A 96 -16.67 -0.93 -13.33
N THR A 97 -15.48 -0.72 -13.91
CA THR A 97 -14.45 -1.76 -13.95
C THR A 97 -13.81 -1.98 -12.58
N LEU A 98 -13.44 -3.24 -12.33
CA LEU A 98 -12.68 -3.65 -11.15
C LEU A 98 -11.18 -3.54 -11.44
N LEU A 99 -10.48 -2.82 -10.57
CA LEU A 99 -9.04 -2.87 -10.44
C LEU A 99 -8.69 -3.63 -9.16
N SER A 100 -8.19 -4.85 -9.29
CA SER A 100 -7.93 -5.71 -8.14
C SER A 100 -6.75 -5.23 -7.30
N TRP A 101 -6.71 -5.64 -6.02
CA TRP A 101 -5.56 -5.34 -5.15
C TRP A 101 -4.24 -5.90 -5.67
N ALA A 102 -4.27 -7.09 -6.28
CA ALA A 102 -3.10 -7.72 -6.88
C ALA A 102 -2.55 -6.85 -8.03
N GLU A 103 -3.43 -6.37 -8.92
CA GLU A 103 -3.03 -5.48 -10.01
C GLU A 103 -2.45 -4.16 -9.51
N LEU A 104 -3.06 -3.53 -8.50
CA LEU A 104 -2.53 -2.30 -7.89
C LEU A 104 -1.14 -2.50 -7.29
N ILE A 105 -0.94 -3.60 -6.58
CA ILE A 105 0.35 -3.92 -5.95
C ILE A 105 1.45 -4.14 -6.98
N GLU A 106 1.14 -4.84 -8.08
CA GLU A 106 2.10 -5.02 -9.18
C GLU A 106 2.44 -3.70 -9.88
N LEU A 107 1.52 -2.74 -9.91
CA LEU A 107 1.77 -1.40 -10.43
C LEU A 107 2.61 -0.54 -9.47
N PHE A 108 2.41 -0.65 -8.15
CA PHE A 108 3.14 0.13 -7.16
C PHE A 108 4.56 -0.38 -6.90
N ARG A 109 4.78 -1.69 -7.01
CA ARG A 109 6.06 -2.32 -6.67
C ARG A 109 7.25 -1.73 -7.42
N PRO A 110 7.23 -1.53 -8.75
CA PRO A 110 8.33 -0.89 -9.45
C PRO A 110 8.61 0.54 -8.95
N ILE A 111 7.58 1.31 -8.61
CA ILE A 111 7.74 2.67 -8.06
C ILE A 111 8.41 2.61 -6.69
N ASN A 112 8.00 1.69 -5.81
CA ASN A 112 8.60 1.59 -4.48
C ASN A 112 10.06 1.13 -4.53
N ILE A 113 10.40 0.28 -5.51
CA ILE A 113 11.79 -0.09 -5.81
C ILE A 113 12.57 1.15 -6.26
N ASP A 114 12.08 1.88 -7.26
CA ASP A 114 12.75 3.06 -7.83
C ASP A 114 12.85 4.24 -6.84
N THR A 115 11.98 4.28 -5.84
CA THR A 115 12.01 5.29 -4.75
C THR A 115 12.71 4.80 -3.49
N CYS A 116 13.29 3.60 -3.49
CA CYS A 116 14.00 3.05 -2.35
C CYS A 116 13.16 2.98 -1.06
N ASN A 117 11.98 2.37 -1.17
CA ASN A 117 11.01 2.23 -0.08
C ASN A 117 10.46 3.57 0.45
N LYS A 118 10.23 4.53 -0.45
CA LYS A 118 9.68 5.86 -0.12
C LYS A 118 8.37 6.16 -0.86
N LEU A 119 7.68 5.12 -1.33
CA LEU A 119 6.31 5.23 -1.83
C LEU A 119 5.32 5.03 -0.67
N TYR A 120 4.40 5.96 -0.50
CA TYR A 120 3.31 5.89 0.45
C TYR A 120 1.97 6.00 -0.27
N ILE A 121 0.96 5.32 0.27
CA ILE A 121 -0.38 5.30 -0.31
C ILE A 121 -1.39 5.81 0.71
N THR A 122 -2.26 6.74 0.33
CA THR A 122 -3.44 7.07 1.12
C THR A 122 -4.68 6.73 0.32
N MET A 123 -5.71 6.21 1.00
CA MET A 123 -6.90 5.67 0.35
C MET A 123 -8.15 6.18 1.05
N ALA A 124 -8.85 7.11 0.41
CA ALA A 124 -10.22 7.49 0.72
C ALA A 124 -11.18 6.53 0.02
N THR A 125 -11.14 5.26 0.43
CA THR A 125 -12.01 4.21 -0.11
C THR A 125 -12.45 3.29 1.01
N CYS A 126 -13.71 2.86 0.94
CA CYS A 126 -14.22 1.77 1.75
C CYS A 126 -13.30 0.54 1.60
N PHE A 127 -13.04 -0.16 2.69
CA PHE A 127 -12.31 -1.43 2.69
C PHE A 127 -10.87 -1.39 2.13
N GLY A 128 -10.26 -0.21 1.99
CA GLY A 128 -8.88 -0.07 1.51
C GLY A 128 -7.85 -0.85 2.34
N ARG A 129 -8.17 -1.17 3.60
CA ARG A 129 -7.33 -2.01 4.47
C ARG A 129 -6.94 -3.33 3.81
N TYR A 130 -7.77 -3.91 2.93
CA TYR A 130 -7.52 -5.20 2.28
C TYR A 130 -6.48 -5.19 1.16
N LEU A 131 -5.85 -4.04 0.87
CA LEU A 131 -4.74 -3.95 -0.09
C LEU A 131 -3.66 -5.02 0.19
N TYR A 132 -3.37 -5.34 1.46
CA TYR A 132 -2.39 -6.37 1.81
C TYR A 132 -2.67 -7.76 1.21
N LYS A 133 -3.93 -8.07 0.82
CA LYS A 133 -4.29 -9.35 0.21
C LYS A 133 -3.61 -9.58 -1.14
N GLY A 134 -3.22 -8.51 -1.85
CA GLY A 134 -2.46 -8.63 -3.10
C GLY A 134 -0.94 -8.75 -2.88
N VAL A 135 -0.45 -8.66 -1.64
CA VAL A 135 1.00 -8.68 -1.38
C VAL A 135 1.52 -10.09 -1.49
N GLU A 136 2.31 -10.33 -2.54
CA GLU A 136 3.13 -11.53 -2.64
C GLU A 136 4.25 -11.50 -1.61
N ALA A 137 4.24 -12.52 -0.74
CA ALA A 137 5.24 -12.78 0.29
C ALA A 137 6.68 -12.54 -0.18
N TYR A 138 7.06 -13.13 -1.31
CA TYR A 138 8.46 -13.23 -1.72
C TYR A 138 8.98 -12.06 -2.56
N ALA A 139 8.10 -11.11 -2.90
CA ALA A 139 8.45 -9.98 -3.77
C ALA A 139 8.72 -8.71 -2.94
N LYS A 140 9.55 -7.80 -3.47
CA LYS A 140 9.88 -6.50 -2.85
C LYS A 140 8.63 -5.76 -2.41
N SER A 141 8.60 -5.12 -1.25
CA SER A 141 7.37 -4.45 -0.79
C SER A 141 6.82 -3.46 -1.84
N PRO A 142 5.49 -3.45 -2.11
CA PRO A 142 4.90 -2.54 -3.08
C PRO A 142 4.80 -1.09 -2.62
N TYR A 143 4.98 -0.82 -1.33
CA TYR A 143 4.96 0.52 -0.72
C TYR A 143 5.70 0.47 0.62
N SER A 144 6.05 1.62 1.17
CA SER A 144 6.61 1.78 2.51
C SER A 144 5.53 1.63 3.58
N GLY A 145 4.39 2.29 3.37
CA GLY A 145 3.20 2.19 4.21
C GLY A 145 1.98 2.80 3.56
N TYR A 146 0.80 2.51 4.11
CA TYR A 146 -0.45 3.05 3.60
C TYR A 146 -1.43 3.44 4.71
N ILE A 147 -2.30 4.41 4.41
CA ILE A 147 -3.38 4.87 5.28
C ILE A 147 -4.70 4.56 4.59
N SER A 148 -5.61 3.85 5.28
CA SER A 148 -6.88 3.43 4.68
C SER A 148 -7.95 3.11 5.71
N ALA A 149 -9.21 3.10 5.28
CA ALA A 149 -10.33 2.68 6.10
C ALA A 149 -10.47 1.14 6.16
N SER A 150 -10.92 0.63 7.30
CA SER A 150 -11.25 -0.79 7.50
C SER A 150 -12.72 -1.12 7.25
N LYS A 151 -13.57 -0.10 7.21
CA LYS A 151 -15.03 -0.15 7.08
C LYS A 151 -15.50 0.80 5.97
N GLU A 152 -16.80 0.87 5.76
CA GLU A 152 -17.40 1.94 4.98
C GLU A 152 -17.16 3.30 5.66
N VAL A 153 -16.88 4.32 4.86
CA VAL A 153 -16.66 5.70 5.31
C VAL A 153 -17.59 6.62 4.55
N THR A 154 -18.11 7.63 5.23
CA THR A 154 -18.92 8.67 4.62
C THR A 154 -18.03 9.74 3.98
N THR A 155 -18.57 10.46 3.00
CA THR A 155 -17.87 11.58 2.36
C THR A 155 -17.42 12.64 3.36
N ASN A 156 -18.24 12.95 4.37
CA ASN A 156 -17.88 13.93 5.40
C ASN A 156 -16.69 13.45 6.25
N GLU A 157 -16.65 12.17 6.62
CA GLU A 157 -15.52 11.59 7.35
C GLU A 157 -14.25 11.60 6.49
N VAL A 158 -14.37 11.29 5.19
CA VAL A 158 -13.24 11.37 4.24
C VAL A 158 -12.67 12.79 4.22
N ILE A 159 -13.51 13.80 3.95
CA ILE A 159 -13.06 15.19 3.87
C ILE A 159 -12.43 15.62 5.19
N GLN A 160 -13.12 15.51 6.31
CA GLN A 160 -12.59 15.99 7.60
C GLN A 160 -11.24 15.36 7.98
N ASN A 161 -11.09 14.04 7.79
CA ASN A 161 -9.86 13.35 8.16
C ASN A 161 -8.72 13.65 7.20
N PHE A 162 -8.99 13.67 5.88
CA PHE A 162 -7.94 13.93 4.89
C PHE A 162 -7.56 15.41 4.80
N GLU A 163 -8.48 16.35 5.05
CA GLU A 163 -8.13 17.76 5.20
C GLU A 163 -7.10 17.93 6.33
N LEU A 164 -7.39 17.41 7.53
CA LEU A 164 -6.47 17.46 8.66
C LEU A 164 -5.12 16.79 8.34
N LEU A 165 -5.16 15.61 7.70
CA LEU A 165 -3.96 14.89 7.27
C LEU A 165 -3.11 15.74 6.32
N PHE A 166 -3.71 16.27 5.26
CA PHE A 166 -2.97 17.00 4.23
C PHE A 166 -2.47 18.35 4.74
N GLU A 167 -3.23 19.05 5.58
CA GLU A 167 -2.77 20.29 6.20
C GLU A 167 -1.52 20.05 7.05
N SER A 168 -1.56 19.05 7.92
CA SER A 168 -0.40 18.68 8.74
C SER A 168 0.79 18.20 7.90
N LEU A 169 0.52 17.34 6.90
CA LEU A 169 1.55 16.84 5.99
C LEU A 169 2.24 17.99 5.26
N ILE A 170 1.47 18.93 4.69
CA ILE A 170 2.01 20.05 3.92
C ILE A 170 2.80 20.99 4.82
N GLN A 171 2.37 21.18 6.08
CA GLN A 171 3.08 21.99 7.06
C GLN A 171 4.40 21.36 7.51
N ASN A 172 4.43 20.04 7.72
CA ASN A 172 5.53 19.36 8.42
C ASN A 172 6.44 18.53 7.50
N GLY A 173 5.98 18.21 6.29
CA GLY A 173 6.73 17.38 5.34
C GLY A 173 6.73 15.88 5.64
N ASN A 174 6.01 15.42 6.68
CA ASN A 174 6.06 14.04 7.14
C ASN A 174 4.66 13.42 7.32
N LEU A 175 4.41 12.32 6.61
CA LEU A 175 3.12 11.62 6.60
C LEU A 175 2.81 10.90 7.92
N ILE A 176 3.83 10.36 8.60
CA ILE A 176 3.62 9.63 9.85
C ILE A 176 3.23 10.60 10.95
N THR A 177 3.91 11.76 11.02
CA THR A 177 3.52 12.84 11.93
C THR A 177 2.10 13.30 11.66
N ALA A 178 1.75 13.55 10.39
CA ALA A 178 0.40 13.94 10.01
C ALA A 178 -0.66 12.88 10.39
N TYR A 179 -0.37 11.60 10.17
CA TYR A 179 -1.27 10.51 10.56
C TYR A 179 -1.50 10.49 12.07
N GLN A 180 -0.44 10.61 12.88
CA GLN A 180 -0.55 10.62 14.34
C GLN A 180 -1.47 11.73 14.84
N GLU A 181 -1.42 12.91 14.22
CA GLU A 181 -2.33 14.01 14.56
C GLU A 181 -3.80 13.68 14.22
N THR A 182 -4.05 13.05 13.06
CA THR A 182 -5.41 12.59 12.72
C THR A 182 -5.92 11.46 13.61
N GLU A 183 -5.03 10.56 14.05
CA GLU A 183 -5.37 9.46 14.95
C GLU A 183 -5.79 10.00 16.33
N ILE A 184 -5.07 10.99 16.85
CA ILE A 184 -5.44 11.71 18.09
C ILE A 184 -6.81 12.40 17.95
N ALA A 185 -7.13 12.90 16.76
CA ALA A 185 -8.43 13.52 16.46
C ALA A 185 -9.58 12.51 16.31
N GLY A 186 -9.32 11.20 16.39
CA GLY A 186 -10.34 10.15 16.34
C GLY A 186 -10.64 9.62 14.94
N SER A 187 -9.67 9.68 14.02
CA SER A 187 -9.81 9.17 12.65
C SER A 187 -10.15 7.68 12.58
N ASP A 188 -11.03 7.32 11.63
CA ASP A 188 -11.36 5.94 11.27
C ASP A 188 -10.39 5.33 10.23
N PHE A 189 -9.37 6.09 9.82
CA PHE A 189 -8.32 5.63 8.92
C PHE A 189 -7.13 5.12 9.72
N TYR A 190 -6.54 4.03 9.24
CA TYR A 190 -5.44 3.36 9.93
C TYR A 190 -4.20 3.35 9.07
N TYR A 191 -3.06 3.66 9.69
CA TYR A 191 -1.76 3.47 9.10
C TYR A 191 -1.32 2.01 9.24
N LYS A 192 -0.75 1.46 8.17
CA LYS A 192 -0.08 0.17 8.18
C LYS A 192 1.19 0.25 7.36
N ASP A 193 2.33 0.09 8.03
CA ASP A 193 3.60 -0.02 7.33
C ASP A 193 3.82 -1.42 6.77
N SER A 194 4.72 -1.50 5.79
CA SER A 194 5.05 -2.72 5.08
C SER A 194 5.78 -3.76 5.96
N GLU A 195 6.57 -3.32 6.95
CA GLU A 195 7.26 -4.21 7.88
C GLU A 195 6.27 -4.87 8.87
N THR A 196 5.30 -4.10 9.36
CA THR A 196 4.21 -4.59 10.20
C THR A 196 3.32 -5.55 9.41
N THR A 197 2.99 -5.21 8.16
CA THR A 197 2.27 -6.13 7.24
C THR A 197 3.02 -7.44 7.06
N PHE A 198 4.34 -7.38 6.89
CA PHE A 198 5.20 -8.55 6.84
C PHE A 198 5.15 -9.37 8.13
N LYS A 199 5.32 -8.74 9.30
CA LYS A 199 5.28 -9.43 10.60
C LYS A 199 3.94 -10.14 10.83
N GLU A 200 2.83 -9.52 10.45
CA GLU A 200 1.50 -10.12 10.54
C GLU A 200 1.35 -11.30 9.58
N ASN A 201 1.78 -11.16 8.32
CA ASN A 201 1.74 -12.24 7.34
C ASN A 201 2.58 -13.45 7.79
N VAL A 202 3.79 -13.21 8.33
CA VAL A 202 4.63 -14.27 8.90
C VAL A 202 3.92 -15.03 10.03
N ARG A 203 3.19 -14.32 10.91
CA ARG A 203 2.39 -14.95 11.97
C ARG A 203 1.25 -15.78 11.39
N GLU A 204 0.56 -15.27 10.39
CA GLU A 204 -0.54 -15.97 9.71
C GLU A 204 -0.05 -17.25 9.02
N ILE A 205 1.03 -17.17 8.23
CA ILE A 205 1.67 -18.32 7.59
C ILE A 205 2.03 -19.38 8.63
N ARG A 206 2.67 -18.99 9.75
CA ARG A 206 3.01 -19.93 10.83
C ARG A 206 1.77 -20.59 11.44
N ASN A 207 0.68 -19.84 11.62
CA ASN A 207 -0.58 -20.41 12.12
C ASN A 207 -1.19 -21.39 11.11
N ARG A 208 -1.17 -21.06 9.82
CA ARG A 208 -1.68 -21.94 8.75
C ARG A 208 -0.85 -23.22 8.64
N MET A 209 0.47 -23.14 8.69
CA MET A 209 1.34 -24.33 8.71
C MET A 209 1.02 -25.30 9.85
N ARG A 210 0.56 -24.79 11.01
CA ARG A 210 0.18 -25.62 12.16
C ARG A 210 -1.20 -26.26 12.03
N ASN A 211 -2.13 -25.58 11.36
CA ASN A 211 -3.55 -25.93 11.36
C ASN A 211 -4.04 -26.50 10.03
N GLU A 212 -3.30 -26.28 8.93
CA GLU A 212 -3.62 -26.69 7.56
C GLU A 212 -2.48 -27.59 7.03
N PRO A 213 -2.59 -28.93 7.16
CA PRO A 213 -1.55 -29.86 6.68
C PRO A 213 -1.22 -29.67 5.20
N ASP A 214 -2.21 -29.29 4.40
CA ASP A 214 -2.03 -29.11 2.96
C ASP A 214 -1.29 -27.81 2.59
N PHE A 215 -1.19 -26.86 3.53
CA PHE A 215 -0.55 -25.58 3.28
C PHE A 215 0.96 -25.71 3.07
N LEU A 216 1.60 -26.65 3.78
CA LEU A 216 3.02 -26.98 3.63
C LEU A 216 3.40 -27.32 2.18
N TYR A 217 2.53 -28.02 1.44
CA TYR A 217 2.81 -28.37 0.04
C TYR A 217 2.89 -27.13 -0.86
N ASN A 218 2.13 -26.08 -0.55
CA ASN A 218 2.04 -24.87 -1.37
C ASN A 218 3.21 -23.91 -1.15
N ILE A 219 3.91 -24.00 -0.01
CA ILE A 219 5.00 -23.08 0.35
C ILE A 219 6.40 -23.67 0.21
N VAL A 220 6.51 -25.00 0.09
CA VAL A 220 7.78 -25.68 -0.16
C VAL A 220 8.08 -25.58 -1.65
N ASP A 221 9.08 -24.78 -2.01
CA ASP A 221 9.56 -24.65 -3.40
C ASP A 221 10.54 -25.76 -3.81
N ASP A 222 11.11 -26.48 -2.86
CA ASP A 222 12.15 -27.49 -3.09
C ASP A 222 11.56 -28.85 -3.48
N GLU A 223 11.93 -29.35 -4.66
CA GLU A 223 11.39 -30.61 -5.21
C GLU A 223 11.79 -31.85 -4.37
N SER A 224 12.95 -31.82 -3.73
CA SER A 224 13.41 -32.91 -2.85
C SER A 224 12.60 -32.94 -1.56
N MET A 225 12.30 -31.78 -0.98
CA MET A 225 11.41 -31.66 0.19
C MET A 225 9.98 -32.06 -0.14
N ARG A 226 9.48 -31.71 -1.33
CA ARG A 226 8.17 -32.18 -1.81
C ARG A 226 8.11 -33.71 -1.89
N LYS A 227 9.15 -34.37 -2.41
CA LYS A 227 9.22 -35.84 -2.47
C LYS A 227 9.13 -36.48 -1.09
N ILE A 228 9.70 -35.86 -0.06
CA ILE A 228 9.60 -36.33 1.32
C ILE A 228 8.17 -36.11 1.86
N LEU A 229 7.53 -34.98 1.55
CA LEU A 229 6.13 -34.73 1.92
C LEU A 229 5.16 -35.76 1.30
N PHE A 230 5.43 -36.25 0.09
CA PHE A 230 4.62 -37.27 -0.59
C PHE A 230 4.92 -38.72 -0.16
N ASN A 231 5.92 -38.95 0.69
CA ASN A 231 6.26 -40.28 1.14
C ASN A 231 5.35 -40.71 2.31
N LYS A 232 4.61 -41.80 2.15
CA LYS A 232 3.71 -42.35 3.18
C LYS A 232 4.44 -42.85 4.45
N SER A 233 5.77 -42.96 4.39
CA SER A 233 6.60 -43.38 5.52
C SER A 233 7.22 -42.21 6.30
N THR A 234 6.94 -40.96 5.93
CA THR A 234 7.52 -39.79 6.59
C THR A 234 7.03 -39.67 8.03
N THR A 235 7.97 -39.53 8.95
CA THR A 235 7.73 -39.37 10.37
C THR A 235 7.27 -37.96 10.72
N LYS A 236 6.64 -37.79 11.88
CA LYS A 236 6.24 -36.47 12.38
C LYS A 236 7.45 -35.53 12.55
N GLU A 237 8.57 -36.06 13.03
CA GLU A 237 9.80 -35.29 13.25
C GLU A 237 10.39 -34.77 11.92
N GLU A 238 10.33 -35.57 10.85
CA GLU A 238 10.73 -35.13 9.50
C GLU A 238 9.79 -34.05 8.94
N LEU A 239 8.48 -34.17 9.16
CA LEU A 239 7.51 -33.14 8.77
C LEU A 239 7.75 -31.82 9.52
N ASP A 240 7.97 -31.90 10.83
CA ASP A 240 8.27 -30.72 11.67
C ASP A 240 9.58 -30.04 11.22
N TYR A 241 10.60 -30.82 10.87
CA TYR A 241 11.87 -30.29 10.34
C TYR A 241 11.68 -29.59 8.98
N ILE A 242 10.96 -30.21 8.04
CA ILE A 242 10.66 -29.60 6.73
C ILE A 242 9.87 -28.31 6.90
N ALA A 243 8.90 -28.30 7.83
CA ALA A 243 8.12 -27.11 8.12
C ALA A 243 8.99 -25.96 8.64
N GLU A 244 9.88 -26.22 9.61
CA GLU A 244 10.77 -25.18 10.13
C GLU A 244 11.77 -24.67 9.08
N LEU A 245 12.28 -25.55 8.20
CA LEU A 245 13.17 -25.15 7.12
C LEU A 245 12.44 -24.29 6.07
N ALA A 246 11.25 -24.71 5.65
CA ALA A 246 10.42 -23.95 4.72
C ALA A 246 10.06 -22.58 5.28
N PHE A 247 9.66 -22.52 6.55
CA PHE A 247 9.37 -21.27 7.25
C PHE A 247 10.60 -20.36 7.35
N THR A 248 11.77 -20.91 7.69
CA THR A 248 13.02 -20.15 7.80
C THR A 248 13.41 -19.54 6.46
N ASN A 249 13.37 -20.34 5.38
CA ASN A 249 13.65 -19.87 4.01
C ASN A 249 12.66 -18.78 3.59
N LEU A 250 11.38 -18.94 3.93
CA LEU A 250 10.35 -17.94 3.67
C LEU A 250 10.67 -16.62 4.37
N VAL A 251 10.92 -16.65 5.68
CA VAL A 251 11.27 -15.44 6.45
C VAL A 251 12.53 -14.77 5.91
N GLN A 252 13.53 -15.54 5.49
CA GLN A 252 14.77 -15.00 4.94
C GLN A 252 14.54 -14.28 3.59
N LYS A 253 13.83 -14.92 2.65
CA LYS A 253 13.44 -14.31 1.36
C LYS A 253 12.63 -13.02 1.59
N GLN A 254 11.70 -13.04 2.54
CA GLN A 254 10.91 -11.86 2.87
C GLN A 254 11.76 -10.73 3.49
N LYS A 255 12.74 -11.03 4.36
CA LYS A 255 13.69 -10.01 4.86
C LYS A 255 14.48 -9.38 3.73
N GLU A 256 14.93 -10.19 2.77
CA GLU A 256 15.60 -9.70 1.57
C GLU A 256 14.69 -8.82 0.70
N ALA A 257 13.37 -9.06 0.72
CA ALA A 257 12.38 -8.23 0.05
C ALA A 257 12.32 -6.79 0.59
N PHE A 258 12.83 -6.53 1.80
CA PHE A 258 12.95 -5.19 2.39
C PHE A 258 14.34 -4.56 2.23
N ASN A 259 15.30 -5.27 1.63
CA ASN A 259 16.61 -4.72 1.34
C ASN A 259 16.60 -4.00 -0.02
N PHE A 260 16.57 -2.67 -0.04
CA PHE A 260 16.63 -1.89 -1.27
C PHE A 260 18.09 -1.53 -1.56
N SER A 261 18.71 -2.21 -2.53
CA SER A 261 20.07 -1.96 -3.00
C SER A 261 20.09 -0.86 -4.09
N ASN A 262 21.21 -0.14 -4.21
CA ASN A 262 21.40 1.01 -5.12
C ASN A 262 20.62 2.28 -4.76
N CYS A 263 20.49 2.53 -3.46
CA CYS A 263 19.85 3.72 -2.93
C CYS A 263 20.92 4.70 -2.44
N ASP A 264 21.05 5.84 -3.14
CA ASP A 264 21.91 6.97 -2.72
C ASP A 264 21.34 7.68 -1.48
#